data_AF-A0A4Q3U4C5-F1
#
_entry.id   AF-A0A4Q3U4C5-F1
#
_cell.length_a   1.000
_cell.length_b   1.000
_cell.length_c   1.000
_cell.angle_alpha   90.00
_cell.angle_beta   90.00
_cell.angle_gamma   90.00
#
_symmetry.space_group_name_H-M   'P 1'
#
loop_
_entity.id
_entity.type
_entity.pdbx_description
1 polymer ?
#
loop_
_entity_poly.entity_id
_entity_poly.type
_entity_poly.pdbx_seq_one_letter_code
_entity_poly.pdbx_strand_id
1 'polypeptide(L)'
;MTSRIVAFLTGDGRDGAGRTIEEVLAFSDDRLERHHDFIQWLFPLAEPSAAVPGSPVLTPDDIAAAHASATAQARLAQAVRRMLAFYRDTDHWRRTSDHNHLRVTRIIKSLRLLVGDAAADTFRDDMMSMAEDAGVGALSLSYWRAA
;
A
#
# COMPACT_ATOMS: atom_id res chain seq x y z
N MET A 1 -8.22 -20.67 -11.43
CA MET A 1 -6.96 -20.64 -10.66
C MET A 1 -6.99 -19.38 -9.81
N THR A 2 -6.67 -19.47 -8.51
CA THR A 2 -6.56 -18.27 -7.66
C THR A 2 -5.42 -17.41 -8.17
N SER A 3 -5.69 -16.12 -8.37
CA SER A 3 -4.67 -15.17 -8.80
C SER A 3 -3.52 -15.09 -7.82
N ARG A 4 -2.32 -14.79 -8.33
CA ARG A 4 -1.12 -14.60 -7.51
C ARG A 4 -1.28 -13.48 -6.49
N ILE A 5 -2.05 -12.44 -6.81
CA ILE A 5 -2.33 -11.32 -5.89
C ILE A 5 -3.15 -11.83 -4.71
N VAL A 6 -4.27 -12.49 -5.00
CA VAL A 6 -5.17 -12.99 -3.95
C VAL A 6 -4.45 -14.06 -3.12
N ALA A 7 -3.72 -14.97 -3.75
CA ALA A 7 -2.92 -15.98 -3.04
C ALA A 7 -1.89 -15.34 -2.10
N PHE A 8 -1.18 -14.29 -2.52
CA PHE A 8 -0.28 -13.55 -1.64
C PHE A 8 -1.03 -12.90 -0.47
N LEU A 9 -2.14 -12.20 -0.75
CA LEU A 9 -2.96 -11.54 0.28
C LEU A 9 -3.63 -12.52 1.25
N THR A 10 -3.87 -13.77 0.86
CA THR A 10 -4.41 -14.81 1.75
C THR A 10 -3.35 -15.63 2.46
N GLY A 11 -2.06 -15.46 2.14
CA GLY A 11 -0.95 -16.21 2.73
C GLY A 11 -0.63 -17.55 2.04
N ASP A 12 -1.35 -17.88 0.96
CA ASP A 12 -1.14 -19.10 0.16
C ASP A 12 -0.09 -18.91 -0.95
N GLY A 13 0.37 -17.68 -1.15
CA GLY A 13 1.26 -17.27 -2.22
C GLY A 13 2.46 -16.46 -1.73
N ARG A 14 3.30 -16.09 -2.70
CA ARG A 14 4.50 -15.27 -2.49
C ARG A 14 4.51 -14.11 -3.47
N ASP A 15 5.15 -13.02 -3.06
CA ASP A 15 5.39 -11.87 -3.92
C ASP A 15 6.44 -12.15 -5.01
N GLY A 16 6.79 -11.12 -5.79
CA GLY A 16 7.76 -11.22 -6.88
C GLY A 16 9.18 -11.58 -6.44
N ALA A 17 9.52 -11.33 -5.18
CA ALA A 17 10.83 -11.68 -4.59
C ALA A 17 10.78 -13.00 -3.81
N GLY A 18 9.66 -13.74 -3.87
CA GLY A 18 9.50 -15.01 -3.19
C GLY A 18 9.21 -14.89 -1.70
N ARG A 19 8.70 -13.75 -1.22
CA ARG A 19 8.36 -13.53 0.20
C ARG A 19 6.87 -13.75 0.45
N THR A 20 6.54 -14.30 1.62
CA THR A 20 5.16 -14.38 2.14
C THR A 20 4.70 -13.03 2.66
N ILE A 21 3.38 -12.87 2.82
CA ILE A 21 2.83 -11.63 3.39
C ILE A 21 3.26 -11.43 4.85
N GLU A 22 3.39 -12.50 5.63
CA GLU A 22 3.88 -12.48 7.01
C GLU A 22 5.32 -11.97 7.09
N GLU A 23 6.20 -12.47 6.21
CA GLU A 23 7.58 -11.99 6.13
C GLU A 23 7.66 -10.50 5.79
N VAL A 24 6.83 -10.04 4.84
CA VAL A 24 6.78 -8.62 4.44
C VAL A 24 6.25 -7.75 5.59
N LEU A 25 5.16 -8.16 6.26
CA LEU A 25 4.59 -7.43 7.38
C LEU A 25 5.55 -7.35 8.59
N ALA A 26 6.46 -8.32 8.73
CA ALA A 26 7.50 -8.35 9.75
C ALA A 26 8.77 -7.55 9.41
N PHE A 27 8.82 -6.85 8.27
CA PHE A 27 9.96 -5.99 7.93
C PHE A 27 10.19 -4.92 8.99
N SER A 28 11.45 -4.59 9.26
CA SER A 28 11.81 -3.37 10.00
C SER A 28 11.55 -2.14 9.16
N ASP A 29 11.41 -0.96 9.78
CA ASP A 29 11.20 0.31 9.07
C ASP A 29 12.35 0.59 8.10
N ASP A 30 13.56 0.32 8.55
CA ASP A 30 14.79 0.25 7.77
C ASP A 30 14.66 -0.57 6.47
N ARG A 31 14.00 -1.73 6.55
CA ARG A 31 13.80 -2.61 5.40
C ARG A 31 12.67 -2.11 4.50
N LEU A 32 11.59 -1.55 5.06
CA LEU A 32 10.51 -0.90 4.30
C LEU A 32 11.00 0.31 3.52
N GLU A 33 11.91 1.10 4.09
CA GLU A 33 12.50 2.26 3.41
C GLU A 33 13.39 1.80 2.24
N ARG A 34 14.22 0.77 2.46
CA ARG A 34 15.20 0.30 1.45
C ARG A 34 14.61 -0.57 0.33
N HIS A 35 13.51 -1.26 0.55
CA HIS A 35 12.92 -2.18 -0.45
C HIS A 35 11.61 -1.61 -0.97
N HIS A 36 11.46 -1.54 -2.29
CA HIS A 36 10.36 -0.78 -2.90
C HIS A 36 9.36 -1.67 -3.63
N ASP A 37 9.66 -2.96 -3.73
CA ASP A 37 8.98 -3.97 -4.53
C ASP A 37 7.83 -4.68 -3.78
N PHE A 38 7.84 -4.63 -2.45
CA PHE A 38 6.79 -5.23 -1.62
C PHE A 38 5.48 -4.45 -1.68
N ILE A 39 5.56 -3.12 -1.83
CA ILE A 39 4.38 -2.24 -1.71
C ILE A 39 3.40 -2.48 -2.86
N GLN A 40 3.88 -2.92 -4.02
CA GLN A 40 3.03 -3.28 -5.16
C GLN A 40 2.23 -4.55 -4.92
N TRP A 41 2.66 -5.40 -3.99
CA TRP A 41 1.96 -6.63 -3.63
C TRP A 41 1.03 -6.43 -2.43
N LEU A 42 1.42 -5.63 -1.44
CA LEU A 42 0.51 -5.26 -0.34
C LEU A 42 -0.63 -4.36 -0.81
N PHE A 43 -0.34 -3.43 -1.72
CA PHE A 43 -1.28 -2.45 -2.25
C PHE A 43 -1.21 -2.41 -3.79
N PRO A 44 -1.71 -3.47 -4.46
CA PRO A 44 -1.72 -3.55 -5.92
C PRO A 44 -2.76 -2.58 -6.49
N LEU A 45 -2.58 -2.19 -7.74
CA LEU A 45 -3.46 -1.28 -8.48
C LEU A 45 -3.93 -1.96 -9.77
N ALA A 46 -5.01 -1.45 -10.36
CA ALA A 46 -5.48 -1.86 -11.68
C ALA A 46 -4.60 -1.29 -12.82
N GLU A 47 -3.70 -0.35 -12.52
CA GLU A 47 -2.72 0.16 -13.48
C GLU A 47 -1.30 -0.36 -13.20
N PRO A 48 -0.48 -0.58 -14.25
CA PRO A 48 0.92 -0.96 -14.09
C PRO A 48 1.73 0.05 -13.26
N SER A 49 2.66 -0.47 -12.47
CA SER A 49 3.60 0.38 -11.71
C SER A 49 4.65 1.00 -12.63
N ALA A 50 4.70 2.33 -12.68
CA ALA A 50 5.79 3.05 -13.37
C ALA A 50 7.15 2.94 -12.64
N ALA A 51 7.13 2.73 -11.32
CA ALA A 51 8.35 2.68 -10.51
C ALA A 51 8.99 1.28 -10.46
N VAL A 52 8.20 0.22 -10.59
CA VAL A 52 8.65 -1.18 -10.50
C VAL A 52 8.01 -1.99 -11.63
N PRO A 53 8.65 -2.08 -12.81
CA PRO A 53 8.14 -2.85 -13.93
C PRO A 53 7.89 -4.32 -13.58
N GLY A 54 6.85 -4.93 -14.16
CA GLY A 54 6.51 -6.34 -13.93
C GLY A 54 5.79 -6.61 -12.59
N SER A 55 5.47 -5.57 -11.83
CA SER A 55 4.61 -5.67 -10.64
C SER A 55 3.21 -6.20 -11.00
N PRO A 56 2.52 -6.88 -10.07
CA PRO A 56 1.18 -7.39 -10.33
C PRO A 56 0.19 -6.25 -10.59
N VAL A 57 -0.78 -6.52 -11.48
CA VAL A 57 -1.86 -5.60 -11.84
C VAL A 57 -3.18 -6.27 -11.52
N LEU A 58 -4.05 -5.57 -10.79
CA LEU A 58 -5.37 -6.06 -10.43
C LEU A 58 -6.24 -6.21 -11.68
N THR A 59 -6.90 -7.35 -11.77
CA THR A 59 -8.05 -7.57 -12.65
C THR A 59 -9.36 -7.39 -11.86
N PRO A 60 -10.51 -7.20 -12.53
CA PRO A 60 -11.80 -7.18 -11.86
C PRO A 60 -12.08 -8.44 -11.02
N ASP A 61 -11.64 -9.61 -11.49
CA ASP A 61 -11.78 -10.87 -10.76
C ASP A 61 -10.94 -10.90 -9.49
N ASP A 62 -9.73 -10.31 -9.51
CA ASP A 62 -8.88 -10.17 -8.31
C ASP A 62 -9.55 -9.31 -7.25
N ILE A 63 -10.14 -8.19 -7.69
CA ILE A 63 -10.85 -7.26 -6.82
C ILE A 63 -12.04 -7.99 -6.16
N ALA A 64 -12.88 -8.65 -6.96
CA ALA A 64 -14.02 -9.40 -6.45
C ALA A 64 -13.60 -10.51 -5.47
N ALA A 65 -12.53 -11.25 -5.78
CA ALA A 65 -12.01 -12.29 -4.91
C ALA A 65 -11.41 -11.75 -3.59
N ALA A 66 -10.72 -10.59 -3.63
CA ALA A 66 -10.21 -9.93 -2.44
C ALA A 66 -11.33 -9.39 -1.55
N HIS A 67 -12.40 -8.83 -2.14
CA HIS A 67 -13.61 -8.40 -1.41
C HIS A 67 -14.30 -9.57 -0.70
N ALA A 68 -14.42 -10.71 -1.37
CA ALA A 68 -15.06 -11.90 -0.81
C ALA A 68 -14.22 -12.63 0.25
N SER A 69 -12.93 -12.29 0.40
CA SER A 69 -12.00 -13.00 1.27
C SER A 69 -11.77 -12.27 2.59
N ALA A 70 -12.35 -12.78 3.68
CA ALA A 70 -12.12 -12.24 5.03
C ALA A 70 -10.63 -12.24 5.41
N THR A 71 -9.85 -13.22 4.95
CA THR A 71 -8.41 -13.28 5.17
C THR A 71 -7.68 -12.14 4.47
N ALA A 72 -8.01 -11.88 3.19
CA ALA A 72 -7.40 -10.78 2.44
C ALA A 72 -7.73 -9.43 3.08
N GLN A 73 -8.99 -9.22 3.49
CA GLN A 73 -9.42 -8.02 4.21
C GLN A 73 -8.67 -7.82 5.52
N ALA A 74 -8.51 -8.88 6.32
CA ALA A 74 -7.76 -8.83 7.58
C ALA A 74 -6.27 -8.53 7.36
N ARG A 75 -5.67 -9.04 6.28
CA ARG A 75 -4.27 -8.79 5.91
C ARG A 75 -4.07 -7.37 5.38
N LEU A 76 -4.99 -6.83 4.57
CA LEU A 76 -4.98 -5.42 4.17
C LEU A 76 -5.06 -4.49 5.37
N ALA A 77 -5.92 -4.79 6.35
CA ALA A 77 -5.99 -4.02 7.59
C ALA A 77 -4.68 -4.08 8.41
N GLN A 78 -3.99 -5.24 8.43
CA GLN A 78 -2.66 -5.36 9.04
C GLN A 78 -1.62 -4.53 8.29
N ALA A 79 -1.63 -4.56 6.95
CA ALA A 79 -0.74 -3.78 6.11
C ALA A 79 -0.92 -2.26 6.33
N VAL A 80 -2.17 -1.79 6.43
CA VAL A 80 -2.48 -0.39 6.76
C VAL A 80 -1.87 0.00 8.10
N ARG A 81 -2.12 -0.77 9.16
CA ARG A 81 -1.53 -0.50 10.48
C ARG A 81 0.00 -0.49 10.43
N ARG A 82 0.60 -1.42 9.70
CA ARG A 82 2.06 -1.50 9.55
C ARG A 82 2.64 -0.27 8.86
N MET A 83 2.00 0.22 7.79
CA MET A 83 2.44 1.41 7.07
C MET A 83 2.20 2.70 7.85
N LEU A 84 1.07 2.81 8.58
CA LEU A 84 0.83 3.95 9.47
C LEU A 84 1.86 4.03 10.60
N ALA A 85 2.25 2.90 11.20
CA ALA A 85 3.34 2.85 12.18
C ALA A 85 4.66 3.33 11.55
N PHE A 86 5.00 2.81 10.36
CA PHE A 86 6.19 3.24 9.63
C PHE A 86 6.25 4.76 9.40
N TYR A 87 5.16 5.39 8.93
CA TYR A 87 5.12 6.83 8.71
C TYR A 87 5.11 7.65 10.00
N ARG A 88 4.56 7.11 11.09
CA ARG A 88 4.59 7.75 12.41
C ARG A 88 5.98 7.74 13.03
N ASP A 89 6.68 6.62 12.90
CA ASP A 89 7.91 6.33 13.64
C ASP A 89 9.18 6.65 12.83
N THR A 90 9.03 7.19 11.61
CA THR A 90 10.14 7.64 10.78
C THR A 90 9.91 9.04 10.22
N ASP A 91 11.01 9.78 10.05
CA ASP A 91 10.97 11.16 9.55
C ASP A 91 11.49 11.30 8.12
N HIS A 92 11.97 10.22 7.49
CA HIS A 92 12.55 10.30 6.15
C HIS A 92 11.57 10.88 5.12
N TRP A 93 10.28 10.58 5.21
CA TRP A 93 9.27 11.09 4.27
C TRP A 93 8.87 12.56 4.54
N ARG A 94 9.24 13.14 5.69
CA ARG A 94 8.94 14.53 6.11
C ARG A 94 9.85 15.53 5.38
N ARG A 95 9.63 15.68 4.08
CA ARG A 95 10.35 16.59 3.20
C ARG A 95 9.45 16.99 2.04
N THR A 96 9.86 17.99 1.25
CA THR A 96 9.05 18.51 0.13
C THR A 96 8.76 17.47 -0.96
N SER A 97 9.72 16.58 -1.25
CA SER A 97 9.58 15.52 -2.25
C SER A 97 10.25 14.24 -1.74
N ASP A 98 9.49 13.17 -1.65
CA ASP A 98 9.99 11.84 -1.28
C ASP A 98 9.20 10.73 -2.00
N HIS A 99 9.88 9.62 -2.28
CA HIS A 99 9.27 8.47 -2.92
C HIS A 99 8.12 7.84 -2.10
N ASN A 100 8.15 7.97 -0.77
CA ASN A 100 7.06 7.54 0.10
C ASN A 100 5.75 8.30 -0.18
N HIS A 101 5.80 9.52 -0.72
CA HIS A 101 4.57 10.23 -1.09
C HIS A 101 3.81 9.51 -2.20
N LEU A 102 4.52 8.88 -3.14
CA LEU A 102 3.92 8.04 -4.18
C LEU A 102 3.36 6.73 -3.60
N ARG A 103 4.01 6.18 -2.56
CA ARG A 103 3.50 5.00 -1.86
C ARG A 103 2.21 5.30 -1.13
N VAL A 104 2.09 6.47 -0.49
CA VAL A 104 0.84 6.94 0.14
C VAL A 104 -0.29 7.02 -0.89
N THR A 105 -0.06 7.66 -2.04
CA THR A 105 -1.04 7.70 -3.15
C THR A 105 -1.47 6.29 -3.58
N ARG A 106 -0.53 5.37 -3.73
CA ARG A 106 -0.81 3.97 -4.07
C ARG A 106 -1.68 3.28 -3.01
N ILE A 107 -1.38 3.48 -1.73
CA ILE A 107 -2.15 2.86 -0.64
C ILE A 107 -3.60 3.36 -0.69
N ILE A 108 -3.83 4.66 -0.83
CA ILE A 108 -5.19 5.25 -0.92
C ILE A 108 -5.96 4.63 -2.09
N LYS A 109 -5.39 4.65 -3.29
CA LYS A 109 -6.01 4.08 -4.49
C LYS A 109 -6.32 2.58 -4.33
N SER A 110 -5.38 1.83 -3.76
CA SER A 110 -5.53 0.38 -3.58
C SER A 110 -6.62 0.04 -2.56
N LEU A 111 -6.68 0.75 -1.43
CA LEU A 111 -7.74 0.60 -0.44
C LEU A 111 -9.11 0.90 -1.04
N ARG A 112 -9.21 1.95 -1.87
CA ARG A 112 -10.46 2.29 -2.54
C ARG A 112 -10.95 1.16 -3.45
N LEU A 113 -10.03 0.50 -4.16
CA LEU A 113 -10.34 -0.66 -5.00
C LEU A 113 -10.69 -1.92 -4.20
N LEU A 114 -9.94 -2.22 -3.14
CA LEU A 114 -9.96 -3.54 -2.49
C LEU A 114 -10.75 -3.60 -1.19
N VAL A 115 -11.05 -2.47 -0.56
CA VAL A 115 -11.71 -2.39 0.76
C VAL A 115 -12.92 -1.45 0.69
N GLY A 116 -12.74 -0.25 0.12
CA GLY A 116 -13.81 0.73 -0.10
C GLY A 116 -13.40 2.15 0.30
N ASP A 117 -14.24 3.12 -0.10
CA ASP A 117 -13.98 4.56 0.03
C ASP A 117 -13.68 4.99 1.47
N ALA A 118 -14.47 4.53 2.44
CA ALA A 118 -14.31 4.92 3.84
C ALA A 118 -12.93 4.54 4.42
N ALA A 119 -12.41 3.37 4.05
CA ALA A 119 -11.09 2.93 4.50
C ALA A 119 -9.96 3.73 3.83
N ALA A 120 -10.12 4.04 2.54
CA ALA A 120 -9.18 4.86 1.79
C ALA A 120 -9.13 6.31 2.33
N ASP A 121 -10.30 6.90 2.59
CA ASP A 121 -10.44 8.25 3.13
C ASP A 121 -9.86 8.34 4.55
N THR A 122 -10.10 7.35 5.41
CA THR A 122 -9.52 7.31 6.76
C THR A 122 -7.99 7.31 6.70
N PHE A 123 -7.39 6.44 5.87
CA PHE A 123 -5.93 6.40 5.72
C PHE A 123 -5.37 7.70 5.13
N ARG A 124 -6.06 8.28 4.14
CA ARG A 124 -5.70 9.59 3.57
C ARG A 124 -5.68 10.65 4.66
N ASP A 125 -6.73 10.75 5.46
CA ASP A 125 -6.88 11.80 6.46
C ASP A 125 -5.84 11.66 7.59
N ASP A 126 -5.51 10.43 8.00
CA ASP A 126 -4.38 10.15 8.90
C ASP A 126 -3.05 10.66 8.32
N MET A 127 -2.79 10.39 7.03
CA MET A 127 -1.57 10.87 6.35
C MET A 127 -1.55 12.39 6.18
N MET A 128 -2.70 13.01 5.88
CA MET A 128 -2.84 14.46 5.77
C MET A 128 -2.55 15.13 7.12
N SER A 129 -3.08 14.59 8.22
CA SER A 129 -2.81 15.08 9.57
C SER A 129 -1.32 14.97 9.93
N MET A 130 -0.67 13.84 9.64
CA MET A 130 0.78 13.70 9.88
C MET A 130 1.61 14.67 9.04
N ALA A 131 1.09 15.12 7.88
CA ALA A 131 1.79 15.95 6.94
C ALA A 131 1.75 17.46 7.23
N GLU A 132 0.88 17.93 8.13
CA GLU A 132 0.67 19.37 8.43
C GLU A 132 1.99 20.10 8.73
N ASP A 133 2.86 19.49 9.54
CA ASP A 133 4.17 20.03 9.92
C ASP A 133 5.34 19.26 9.30
N ALA A 134 5.08 18.37 8.33
CA ALA A 134 6.10 17.51 7.72
C ALA A 134 6.82 18.15 6.53
N GLY A 135 6.40 19.34 6.09
CA GLY A 135 7.00 20.03 4.93
C GLY A 135 6.75 19.34 3.58
N VAL A 136 5.71 18.50 3.47
CA VAL A 136 5.31 17.82 2.23
C VAL A 136 4.85 18.83 1.18
N GLY A 137 5.34 18.68 -0.05
CA GLY A 137 5.00 19.60 -1.14
C GLY A 137 3.53 19.57 -1.51
N ALA A 138 2.98 20.73 -1.89
CA ALA A 138 1.56 20.88 -2.26
C ALA A 138 1.11 19.94 -3.39
N LEU A 139 2.01 19.60 -4.32
CA LEU A 139 1.73 18.65 -5.39
C LEU A 139 1.44 17.24 -4.85
N SER A 140 2.28 16.73 -3.95
CA SER A 140 2.05 15.42 -3.29
C SER A 140 0.72 15.40 -2.55
N LEU A 141 0.42 16.47 -1.78
CA LEU A 141 -0.86 16.61 -1.08
C LEU A 141 -2.05 16.64 -2.04
N SER A 142 -1.92 17.27 -3.22
CA SER A 142 -2.99 17.25 -4.24
C SER A 142 -3.25 15.84 -4.78
N TYR A 143 -2.20 15.03 -4.96
CA TYR A 143 -2.37 13.63 -5.36
C TYR A 143 -3.06 12.82 -4.29
N TRP A 144 -2.75 13.03 -3.00
CA TRP A 144 -3.44 12.32 -1.91
C TRP A 144 -4.92 12.68 -1.81
N ARG A 145 -5.29 13.95 -2.06
CA ARG A 145 -6.69 14.39 -2.10
C ARG A 145 -7.47 13.83 -3.28
N ALA A 146 -6.81 13.65 -4.43
CA ALA A 146 -7.43 13.18 -5.66
C ALA A 146 -7.40 11.64 -5.83
N ALA A 147 -6.59 10.95 -5.04
CA ALA A 147 -6.45 9.50 -5.01
C ALA A 147 -7.68 8.83 -4.43
#